data_AF-A0A4Q6AF31-F1
#
_entry.id   AF-A0A4Q6AF31-F1
#
_cell.length_a   1.000
_cell.length_b   1.000
_cell.length_c   1.000
_cell.angle_alpha   90.00
_cell.angle_beta   90.00
_cell.angle_gamma   90.00
#
_symmetry.space_group_name_H-M   'P 1'
#
loop_
_entity.id
_entity.type
_entity.pdbx_description
1 polymer ?
#
loop_
_entity_poly.entity_id
_entity_poly.type
_entity_poly.pdbx_seq_one_letter_code
_entity_poly.pdbx_strand_id
1 'polypeptide(L)'
;MKPLSRILVLVASLLMIGGFILPVWSIELQAPQYPEGLGMKIWIDKLSGDISIINGLNHYIGMKHIDAAMFPEFTYMKYILGALIGLG
;
A
#
# COMPACT_ATOMS: atom_id res chain seq x y z
N MET A 1 -25.32 4.75 21.86
CA MET A 1 -24.83 3.49 21.25
C MET A 1 -24.86 2.39 22.28
N LYS A 2 -25.16 1.14 21.89
CA LYS A 2 -25.07 0.00 22.81
C LYS A 2 -23.59 -0.23 23.20
N PRO A 3 -23.28 -0.76 24.41
CA PRO A 3 -21.90 -0.93 24.87
C PRO A 3 -21.08 -1.81 23.92
N LEU A 4 -21.69 -2.87 23.37
CA LEU A 4 -21.07 -3.74 22.36
C LEU A 4 -20.65 -2.94 21.11
N SER A 5 -21.52 -2.06 20.59
CA SER A 5 -21.21 -1.24 19.42
C SER A 5 -20.01 -0.32 19.68
N ARG A 6 -19.87 0.22 20.89
CA ARG A 6 -18.74 1.09 21.26
C ARG A 6 -17.41 0.33 21.28
N ILE A 7 -17.43 -0.90 21.81
CA ILE A 7 -16.26 -1.77 21.85
C ILE A 7 -15.85 -2.18 20.43
N LEU A 8 -16.82 -2.55 19.58
CA LEU A 8 -16.54 -2.95 18.20
C LEU A 8 -15.92 -1.81 17.39
N VAL A 9 -16.40 -0.58 17.55
CA VAL A 9 -15.81 0.59 16.88
C VAL A 9 -14.39 0.83 17.38
N LEU A 10 -14.15 0.81 18.69
CA LEU A 10 -12.80 0.96 19.25
C LEU A 10 -11.83 -0.09 18.71
N VAL A 11 -12.26 -1.35 18.65
CA VAL A 11 -11.44 -2.45 18.09
C VAL A 11 -11.17 -2.23 16.60
N ALA A 12 -12.17 -1.82 15.83
CA ALA A 12 -11.99 -1.50 14.41
C ALA A 12 -10.99 -0.35 14.20
N SER A 13 -11.13 0.75 14.95
CA SER A 13 -10.20 1.90 14.92
C SER A 13 -8.78 1.46 15.28
N LEU A 14 -8.59 0.61 16.28
CA LEU A 14 -7.26 0.11 16.64
C LEU A 14 -6.65 -0.80 15.57
N LEU A 15 -7.44 -1.66 14.93
CA LEU A 15 -6.96 -2.53 13.84
C LEU A 15 -6.45 -1.72 12.63
N MET A 16 -7.05 -0.56 12.36
CA MET A 16 -6.62 0.32 11.28
C MET A 16 -5.21 0.89 11.47
N ILE A 17 -4.66 0.89 12.69
CA ILE A 17 -3.25 1.27 12.94
C ILE A 17 -2.29 0.37 12.14
N GLY A 18 -2.68 -0.88 11.86
CA GLY A 18 -1.90 -1.79 11.01
C GLY A 18 -1.58 -1.20 9.63
N GLY A 19 -2.42 -0.32 9.08
CA GLY A 19 -2.22 0.31 7.78
C GLY A 19 -1.01 1.25 7.70
N PHE A 20 -0.43 1.66 8.84
CA PHE A 20 0.81 2.46 8.85
C PHE A 20 2.09 1.62 8.82
N ILE A 21 2.00 0.33 9.16
CA ILE A 21 3.19 -0.54 9.34
C ILE A 21 3.18 -1.75 8.41
N LEU A 22 2.04 -2.06 7.79
CA LEU A 22 1.90 -3.13 6.80
C LEU A 22 1.71 -2.52 5.40
N PRO A 23 2.16 -3.22 4.35
CA PRO A 23 1.83 -2.84 2.99
C PRO A 23 0.31 -2.92 2.79
N VAL A 24 -0.26 -1.87 2.22
CA VAL A 24 -1.69 -1.81 1.88
C VAL A 24 -1.98 -2.71 0.68
N TRP A 25 -1.00 -2.87 -0.21
CA TRP A 25 -1.11 -3.71 -1.39
C TRP A 25 0.23 -4.38 -1.74
N SER A 26 0.16 -5.55 -2.36
CA SER A 26 1.32 -6.28 -2.89
C SER A 26 1.00 -6.74 -4.32
N ILE A 27 1.94 -6.53 -5.23
CA ILE A 27 1.89 -6.99 -6.62
C ILE A 27 3.06 -7.94 -6.82
N GLU A 28 2.75 -9.15 -7.28
CA GLU A 28 3.73 -10.16 -7.63
C GLU A 28 3.69 -10.37 -9.15
N LEU A 29 4.86 -10.34 -9.77
CA LEU A 29 5.04 -10.54 -11.19
C LEU A 29 5.88 -11.79 -11.42
N GLN A 30 5.36 -12.71 -12.21
CA GLN A 30 6.06 -13.92 -12.61
C GLN A 30 6.48 -13.79 -14.06
N ALA A 31 7.78 -13.99 -14.32
CA ALA A 31 8.33 -13.97 -15.66
C ALA A 31 9.30 -15.14 -15.81
N PRO A 32 9.42 -15.76 -17.01
CA PRO A 32 10.38 -16.85 -17.23
C PRO A 32 11.84 -16.45 -16.91
N GLN A 33 12.18 -15.17 -17.06
CA GLN A 33 13.50 -14.61 -16.76
C GLN A 33 13.78 -14.43 -15.26
N TYR A 34 12.73 -14.38 -14.43
CA TYR A 34 12.80 -14.20 -12.98
C TYR A 34 12.00 -15.32 -12.30
N PRO A 35 12.55 -16.56 -12.26
CA PRO A 35 11.87 -17.72 -11.67
C PRO A 35 11.58 -17.55 -10.17
N GLU A 36 12.32 -16.70 -9.47
CA GLU A 36 12.08 -16.27 -8.09
C GLU A 36 10.87 -15.34 -7.94
N GLY A 37 10.38 -14.76 -9.04
CA GLY A 37 9.34 -13.74 -9.07
C GLY A 37 9.87 -12.34 -8.70
N LEU A 38 9.12 -11.31 -9.11
CA LEU A 38 9.39 -9.92 -8.77
C LEU A 38 8.25 -9.37 -7.92
N GLY A 39 8.58 -8.67 -6.84
CA GLY A 39 7.60 -8.15 -5.89
C GLY A 39 7.63 -6.64 -5.80
N MET A 40 6.47 -6.00 -5.84
CA MET A 40 6.30 -4.59 -5.51
C MET A 40 5.24 -4.43 -4.42
N LYS A 41 5.55 -3.66 -3.38
CA LYS A 41 4.64 -3.35 -2.28
C LYS A 41 4.27 -1.87 -2.31
N ILE A 42 2.98 -1.61 -2.09
CA ILE A 42 2.42 -0.27 -1.94
C ILE A 42 2.10 -0.08 -0.47
N TRP A 43 2.73 0.92 0.12
CA TRP A 43 2.51 1.36 1.49
C TRP A 43 1.61 2.58 1.46
N ILE A 44 1.17 3.04 2.64
CA ILE A 44 0.33 4.22 2.74
C ILE A 44 1.00 5.51 2.22
N ASP A 45 2.33 5.54 2.17
CA ASP A 45 3.13 6.73 1.87
C ASP A 45 4.31 6.48 0.92
N LYS A 46 4.51 5.25 0.44
CA LYS A 46 5.67 4.89 -0.38
C LYS A 46 5.46 3.60 -1.17
N LEU A 47 6.41 3.33 -2.06
CA LEU A 47 6.57 2.05 -2.75
C LEU A 47 7.84 1.34 -2.24
N SER A 48 7.87 0.01 -2.27
CA SER A 48 9.10 -0.77 -2.07
C SER A 48 9.12 -2.06 -2.90
N GLY A 49 10.27 -2.73 -2.96
CA GLY A 49 10.46 -3.98 -3.70
C GLY A 49 11.26 -3.76 -4.98
N ASP A 50 11.04 -4.60 -5.98
CA ASP A 50 11.85 -4.71 -7.21
C ASP A 50 11.47 -3.68 -8.29
N ILE A 51 11.13 -2.46 -7.86
CA ILE A 51 10.54 -1.41 -8.73
C ILE A 51 11.48 -1.06 -9.88
N SER A 52 12.79 -0.99 -9.63
CA SER A 52 13.78 -0.67 -10.67
C SER A 52 13.85 -1.76 -11.75
N ILE A 53 13.78 -3.03 -11.35
CA ILE A 53 13.80 -4.19 -12.26
C ILE A 53 12.50 -4.21 -13.07
N ILE A 54 11.35 -4.07 -12.39
CA ILE A 54 10.03 -3.99 -13.04
C ILE A 54 9.98 -2.82 -14.03
N ASN A 55 10.54 -1.66 -13.69
CA ASN A 55 10.63 -0.52 -14.60
C ASN A 55 11.53 -0.78 -15.81
N GLY A 56 12.63 -1.53 -15.62
CA GLY A 56 13.46 -2.02 -16.72
C GLY A 56 12.65 -2.89 -17.67
N LEU A 57 11.88 -3.83 -17.16
CA LEU A 57 10.98 -4.66 -17.97
C LEU A 57 9.94 -3.80 -18.68
N ASN A 58 9.26 -2.91 -17.96
CA ASN A 58 8.25 -2.01 -18.49
C ASN A 58 8.79 -1.19 -19.67
N HIS A 59 10.01 -0.69 -19.58
CA HIS A 59 10.66 0.02 -20.68
C HIS A 59 10.73 -0.81 -21.96
N TYR A 60 11.07 -2.09 -21.86
CA TYR A 60 11.18 -2.99 -23.02
C TYR A 60 9.83 -3.45 -23.59
N ILE A 61 8.79 -3.55 -22.77
CA ILE A 61 7.43 -3.91 -23.22
C ILE A 61 6.54 -2.69 -23.51
N GLY A 62 7.09 -1.47 -23.42
CA GLY A 62 6.36 -0.22 -23.68
C GLY A 62 5.36 0.19 -22.59
N MET A 63 5.46 -0.37 -21.38
CA MET A 63 4.66 0.07 -20.24
C MET A 63 5.22 1.34 -19.59
N LYS A 64 4.34 2.08 -18.90
CA LYS A 64 4.70 3.33 -18.22
C LYS A 64 5.69 3.08 -17.07
N HIS A 65 6.62 4.02 -16.89
CA HIS A 65 7.52 4.04 -15.75
C HIS A 65 6.74 4.30 -14.45
N ILE A 66 6.94 3.44 -13.47
CA ILE A 66 6.35 3.52 -12.14
C ILE A 66 7.25 4.40 -11.28
N ASP A 67 6.71 5.51 -10.77
CA ASP A 67 7.43 6.42 -9.89
C ASP A 67 6.51 6.86 -8.74
N ALA A 68 7.05 7.10 -7.55
CA ALA A 68 6.25 7.51 -6.40
C ALA A 68 5.49 8.84 -6.63
N ALA A 69 5.98 9.73 -7.49
CA ALA A 69 5.33 11.00 -7.82
C ALA A 69 4.00 10.81 -8.57
N MET A 70 3.72 9.63 -9.13
CA MET A 70 2.42 9.34 -9.74
C MET A 70 1.31 9.07 -8.70
N PHE A 71 1.66 8.97 -7.41
CA PHE A 71 0.76 8.71 -6.29
C PHE A 71 0.63 9.95 -5.39
N PRO A 72 -0.15 10.97 -5.78
CA PRO A 72 -0.41 12.12 -4.91
C PRO A 72 -1.02 11.70 -3.55
N GLU A 73 -1.69 10.55 -3.50
CA GLU A 73 -2.28 9.96 -2.31
C GLU A 73 -1.30 9.80 -1.17
N PHE A 74 -0.02 9.51 -1.44
CA PHE A 74 1.00 9.33 -0.40
C PHE A 74 1.17 10.56 0.49
N THR A 75 0.78 11.74 0.01
CA THR A 75 0.84 12.98 0.78
C THR A 75 -0.29 13.09 1.81
N TYR A 76 -1.46 12.52 1.55
CA TYR A 76 -2.66 12.72 2.37
C TYR A 76 -3.27 11.46 2.98
N MET A 77 -3.01 10.28 2.43
CA MET A 77 -3.63 9.01 2.86
C MET A 77 -3.39 8.73 4.35
N LYS A 78 -2.18 9.02 4.85
CA LYS A 78 -1.84 8.86 6.28
C LYS A 78 -2.72 9.73 7.20
N TYR A 79 -3.09 10.92 6.77
CA TYR A 79 -3.96 11.81 7.55
C TYR A 79 -5.41 11.37 7.49
N ILE A 80 -5.88 10.87 6.33
CA ILE A 80 -7.23 10.28 6.21
C ILE A 80 -7.37 9.08 7.15
N LEU A 81 -6.38 8.17 7.13
CA LEU A 81 -6.39 7.01 8.02
C LEU A 81 -6.35 7.42 9.50
N GLY A 82 -5.50 8.39 9.85
CA GLY A 82 -5.44 8.94 11.20
C GLY A 82 -6.76 9.58 11.65
N ALA A 83 -7.45 10.30 10.76
CA ALA A 83 -8.75 10.88 11.04
C ALA A 83 -9.82 9.81 11.26
N LEU A 84 -9.85 8.74 10.44
CA LEU A 84 -10.78 7.62 10.62
C LEU A 84 -10.59 6.94 11.97
N ILE A 85 -9.33 6.73 12.39
CA ILE A 85 -9.00 6.15 13.70
C ILE A 85 -9.43 7.07 14.85
N GLY A 86 -9.23 8.39 14.70
CA GLY A 86 -9.59 9.36 15.73
C GLY A 86 -11.10 9.62 15.85
N LEU A 87 -11.86 9.47 14.76
CA LEU A 87 -13.30 9.71 14.72
C LEU A 87 -14.15 8.48 15.09
N GLY A 88 -13.60 7.27 14.93
CA GLY A 88 -14.26 6.02 15.33
C GLY A 88 -14.07 5.73 16.81
#